data_AF-A0A1H6QNW7-F1
#
_entry.id   AF-A0A1H6QNW7-F1
#
_cell.length_a   1.000
_cell.length_b   1.000
_cell.length_c   1.000
_cell.angle_alpha   90.00
_cell.angle_beta   90.00
_cell.angle_gamma   90.00
#
_symmetry.space_group_name_H-M   'P 1'
#
loop_
_entity.id
_entity.type
_entity.pdbx_description
1 polymer ?
#
loop_
_entity_poly.entity_id
_entity_poly.type
_entity_poly.pdbx_seq_one_letter_code
_entity_poly.pdbx_strand_id
1 'polypeptide(L)'
;MERSEVAKILAKAALIDNRKIDRETIEAWHEVIGHVDYDVAMAALTIHRQTSSEYLMPAHITANLRKAREARAVEANRRRALDPPTPQPRTKMPAWFREALANFGKDPAQRSENETTEAVPHGAASVIQGEK
;
A
#
# COMPACT_ATOMS: atom_id res chain seq x y z
N MET A 1 -14.93 19.03 -6.42
CA MET A 1 -15.75 19.56 -7.51
C MET A 1 -16.80 20.53 -6.99
N GLU A 2 -17.25 21.45 -7.84
CA GLU A 2 -18.30 22.42 -7.55
C GLU A 2 -19.71 21.83 -7.74
N ARG A 3 -20.74 22.47 -7.17
CA ARG A 3 -22.16 22.07 -7.32
C ARG A 3 -22.61 22.04 -8.78
N SER A 4 -22.12 22.98 -9.59
CA SER A 4 -22.40 23.06 -11.02
C SER A 4 -21.85 21.84 -11.77
N GLU A 5 -20.76 21.24 -11.29
CA GLU A 5 -20.17 20.02 -11.84
C GLU A 5 -20.96 18.78 -11.41
N VAL A 6 -21.43 18.74 -10.16
CA VAL A 6 -22.36 17.70 -9.68
C VAL A 6 -23.65 17.69 -10.51
N ALA A 7 -24.19 18.87 -10.83
CA ALA A 7 -25.36 18.99 -11.69
C ALA A 7 -25.12 18.37 -13.09
N LYS A 8 -23.92 18.54 -13.67
CA LYS A 8 -23.56 17.91 -14.96
C LYS A 8 -23.49 16.39 -14.85
N ILE A 9 -22.91 15.86 -13.76
CA ILE A 9 -22.86 14.41 -13.50
C ILE A 9 -24.28 13.84 -13.39
N LEU A 10 -25.14 14.49 -12.61
CA LEU A 10 -26.53 14.10 -12.43
C LEU A 10 -27.31 14.18 -13.75
N ALA A 11 -27.10 15.22 -14.55
CA ALA A 11 -27.71 15.36 -15.87
C ALA A 11 -27.34 14.19 -16.78
N LYS A 12 -26.06 13.81 -16.82
CA LYS A 12 -25.61 12.64 -17.58
C LYS A 12 -26.23 11.34 -17.06
N ALA A 13 -26.39 11.19 -15.74
CA ALA A 13 -27.05 10.02 -15.16
C ALA A 13 -28.54 9.95 -15.54
N ALA A 14 -29.23 11.09 -15.53
CA ALA A 14 -30.65 11.22 -15.85
C ALA A 14 -31.00 10.80 -17.29
N LEU A 15 -30.07 10.95 -18.23
CA LEU A 15 -30.26 10.47 -19.61
C LEU A 15 -30.51 8.95 -19.69
N ILE A 16 -30.11 8.19 -18.67
CA ILE A 16 -30.23 6.72 -18.64
C ILE A 16 -31.30 6.28 -17.65
N ASP A 17 -31.30 6.84 -16.43
CA ASP A 17 -32.20 6.39 -15.36
C ASP A 17 -33.38 7.32 -15.07
N ASN A 18 -33.56 8.35 -15.90
CA ASN A 18 -34.72 9.24 -15.90
C ASN A 18 -34.99 9.92 -14.54
N ARG A 19 -33.95 10.17 -13.75
CA ARG A 19 -34.07 10.88 -12.47
C ARG A 19 -34.48 12.35 -12.67
N LYS A 20 -35.21 12.89 -11.70
CA LYS A 20 -35.42 14.35 -11.57
C LYS A 20 -34.25 14.96 -10.82
N ILE A 21 -33.85 16.16 -11.24
CA ILE A 21 -32.74 16.90 -10.65
C ILE A 21 -33.28 18.22 -10.14
N ASP A 22 -33.17 18.42 -8.84
CA ASP A 22 -33.48 19.67 -8.14
C ASP A 22 -32.27 20.12 -7.31
N ARG A 23 -32.40 21.26 -6.63
CA ARG A 23 -31.30 21.88 -5.89
C ARG A 23 -30.90 20.99 -4.71
N GLU A 24 -31.88 20.45 -4.01
CA GLU A 24 -31.73 19.58 -2.85
C GLU A 24 -30.96 18.30 -3.21
N THR A 25 -31.27 17.70 -4.35
CA THR A 25 -30.56 16.53 -4.88
C THR A 25 -29.10 16.85 -5.19
N ILE A 26 -28.84 18.03 -5.78
CA ILE A 26 -27.47 18.48 -6.07
C ILE A 26 -26.68 18.68 -4.78
N GLU A 27 -27.25 19.34 -3.77
CA GLU A 27 -26.60 19.54 -2.46
C GLU A 27 -26.29 18.19 -1.80
N ALA A 28 -27.28 17.28 -1.72
CA ALA A 28 -27.10 15.97 -1.11
C ALA A 28 -26.03 15.13 -1.83
N TRP A 29 -25.93 15.23 -3.16
CA TRP A 29 -24.84 14.60 -3.90
C TRP A 29 -23.50 15.28 -3.64
N HIS A 30 -23.46 16.61 -3.62
CA HIS A 30 -22.24 17.38 -3.39
C HIS A 30 -21.65 17.11 -2.01
N GLU A 31 -22.47 16.91 -0.98
CA GLU A 31 -22.00 16.50 0.35
C GLU A 31 -21.20 15.18 0.31
N VAL A 32 -21.60 14.23 -0.54
CA VAL A 32 -20.96 12.92 -0.61
C VAL A 32 -19.76 12.89 -1.56
N ILE A 33 -19.87 13.50 -2.74
CA ILE A 33 -18.84 13.41 -3.80
C ILE A 33 -18.12 14.73 -4.08
N GLY A 34 -18.43 15.82 -3.37
CA GLY A 34 -17.85 17.14 -3.60
C GLY A 34 -16.33 17.19 -3.42
N HIS A 35 -15.76 16.26 -2.64
CA HIS A 35 -14.32 16.11 -2.47
C HIS A 35 -13.62 15.38 -3.64
N VAL A 36 -14.37 14.86 -4.61
CA VAL A 36 -13.83 14.14 -5.78
C VAL A 36 -13.61 15.12 -6.93
N ASP A 37 -12.57 14.90 -7.73
CA ASP A 37 -12.34 15.64 -8.96
C ASP A 37 -13.40 15.30 -10.01
N TYR A 38 -13.84 16.30 -10.77
CA TYR A 38 -14.94 16.14 -11.73
C TYR A 38 -14.66 15.06 -12.78
N ASP A 39 -13.47 15.07 -13.41
CA ASP A 39 -13.10 14.10 -14.44
C ASP A 39 -13.06 12.67 -13.90
N VAL A 40 -12.59 12.52 -12.65
CA VAL A 40 -12.55 11.23 -11.96
C VAL A 40 -13.95 10.70 -11.70
N ALA A 41 -14.87 11.57 -11.27
CA ALA A 41 -16.27 11.18 -11.04
C ALA A 41 -16.99 10.83 -12.35
N MET A 42 -16.72 11.54 -13.45
CA MET A 42 -17.26 11.23 -14.78
C MET A 42 -16.77 9.89 -15.32
N ALA A 43 -15.50 9.57 -15.11
CA ALA A 43 -14.95 8.25 -15.43
C ALA A 43 -15.60 7.14 -14.58
N ALA A 44 -15.72 7.36 -13.26
CA ALA A 44 -16.37 6.42 -12.35
C ALA A 44 -17.85 6.16 -12.70
N LEU A 45 -18.59 7.20 -13.12
CA LEU A 45 -19.96 7.07 -13.64
C LEU A 45 -19.96 6.18 -14.89
N THR A 46 -19.04 6.41 -15.82
CA THR A 46 -18.95 5.64 -17.07
C THR A 46 -18.65 4.17 -16.79
N ILE A 47 -17.72 3.89 -15.89
CA ILE A 47 -17.40 2.53 -15.43
C ILE A 47 -18.64 1.88 -14.82
N HIS A 48 -19.35 2.56 -13.90
CA HIS A 48 -20.57 2.02 -13.29
C HIS A 48 -21.59 1.60 -14.36
N ARG A 49 -21.80 2.44 -15.38
CA ARG A 49 -22.74 2.14 -16.48
C ARG A 49 -22.29 0.99 -17.38
N GLN A 50 -20.99 0.74 -17.50
CA GLN A 50 -20.47 -0.38 -18.27
C GLN A 50 -20.55 -1.70 -17.50
N THR A 51 -20.42 -1.64 -16.16
CA THR A 51 -20.29 -2.85 -15.33
C THR A 51 -21.52 -3.19 -14.51
N SER A 52 -22.50 -2.28 -14.41
CA SER A 52 -23.69 -2.44 -13.58
C SER A 52 -24.93 -1.84 -14.26
N SER A 53 -26.05 -2.53 -14.11
CA SER A 53 -27.39 -2.05 -14.49
C SER A 53 -28.11 -1.32 -13.37
N GLU A 54 -27.53 -1.26 -12.17
CA GLU A 54 -28.17 -0.65 -11.00
C GLU A 54 -28.31 0.86 -11.14
N TYR A 55 -29.35 1.40 -10.48
CA TYR A 55 -29.54 2.83 -10.34
C TYR A 55 -28.30 3.48 -9.70
N LEU A 56 -27.81 4.56 -10.32
CA LEU A 56 -26.54 5.16 -9.90
C LEU A 56 -26.71 5.96 -8.61
N MET A 57 -25.97 5.58 -7.57
CA MET A 57 -25.90 6.28 -6.29
C MET A 57 -24.53 6.96 -6.11
N PRO A 58 -24.42 8.03 -5.28
CA PRO A 58 -23.13 8.67 -4.98
C PRO A 58 -22.08 7.67 -4.46
N ALA A 59 -22.52 6.69 -3.67
CA ALA A 59 -21.66 5.63 -3.12
C ALA A 59 -21.00 4.77 -4.20
N HIS A 60 -21.61 4.63 -5.38
CA HIS A 60 -21.01 3.86 -6.49
C HIS A 60 -19.80 4.59 -7.08
N ILE A 61 -19.84 5.93 -7.12
CA ILE A 61 -18.71 6.74 -7.57
C ILE A 61 -17.54 6.59 -6.60
N THR A 62 -17.78 6.71 -5.29
CA THR A 62 -16.73 6.57 -4.27
C THR A 62 -16.17 5.14 -4.20
N ALA A 63 -17.02 4.12 -4.37
CA ALA A 63 -16.59 2.73 -4.45
C ALA A 63 -15.67 2.46 -5.65
N ASN A 64 -16.01 2.98 -6.83
CA ASN A 64 -15.15 2.85 -8.02
C ASN A 64 -13.82 3.58 -7.86
N LEU A 65 -13.81 4.74 -7.20
CA LEU A 65 -12.58 5.45 -6.86
C LEU A 65 -11.69 4.62 -5.91
N ARG A 66 -12.27 3.98 -4.90
CA ARG A 66 -11.53 3.11 -3.99
C ARG A 66 -10.89 1.94 -4.73
N LYS A 67 -11.65 1.26 -5.58
CA LYS A 67 -11.14 0.17 -6.44
C LYS A 67 -10.00 0.64 -7.35
N ALA A 68 -10.14 1.82 -7.96
CA ALA A 68 -9.09 2.39 -8.81
C ALA A 68 -7.80 2.71 -8.03
N ARG A 69 -7.92 3.20 -6.78
CA ARG A 69 -6.77 3.46 -5.90
C ARG A 69 -6.09 2.16 -5.48
N GLU A 70 -6.87 1.15 -5.09
CA GLU A 70 -6.37 -0.18 -4.73
C GLU A 70 -5.62 -0.81 -5.92
N ALA A 71 -6.19 -0.78 -7.12
CA ALA A 71 -5.55 -1.31 -8.32
C ALA A 71 -4.20 -0.61 -8.62
N ARG A 72 -4.13 0.72 -8.47
CA ARG A 72 -2.87 1.48 -8.65
C ARG A 72 -1.84 1.12 -7.58
N ALA A 73 -2.26 0.93 -6.33
CA ALA A 73 -1.35 0.54 -5.25
C ALA A 73 -0.75 -0.86 -5.49
N VAL A 74 -1.58 -1.81 -5.92
CA VAL A 74 -1.13 -3.17 -6.27
C VAL A 74 -0.13 -3.12 -7.42
N GLU A 75 -0.41 -2.37 -8.48
CA GLU A 75 0.51 -2.22 -9.62
C GLU A 75 1.82 -1.53 -9.23
N ALA A 76 1.77 -0.49 -8.39
CA ALA A 76 2.97 0.18 -7.89
C ALA A 76 3.83 -0.77 -7.04
N ASN A 77 3.22 -1.59 -6.19
CA ASN A 77 3.92 -2.59 -5.40
C ASN A 77 4.54 -3.67 -6.31
N ARG A 78 3.83 -4.11 -7.34
CA ARG A 78 4.34 -5.05 -8.33
C ARG A 78 5.58 -4.50 -9.04
N ARG A 79 5.54 -3.23 -9.48
CA ARG A 79 6.69 -2.58 -10.12
C ARG A 79 7.90 -2.52 -9.19
N ARG A 80 7.70 -2.10 -7.94
CA ARG A 80 8.76 -2.08 -6.91
C ARG A 80 9.36 -3.46 -6.64
N ALA A 81 8.56 -4.53 -6.72
CA ALA A 81 9.05 -5.90 -6.54
C ALA A 81 9.87 -6.42 -7.74
N LEU A 82 9.65 -5.87 -8.93
CA LEU A 82 10.43 -6.20 -10.13
C LEU A 82 11.75 -5.41 -10.19
N ASP A 83 11.82 -4.25 -9.55
CA ASP A 83 13.07 -3.52 -9.39
C ASP A 83 14.03 -4.35 -8.51
N PRO A 84 15.25 -4.68 -8.98
CA PRO A 84 16.20 -5.43 -8.17
C PRO A 84 16.50 -4.62 -6.90
N PRO A 85 16.61 -5.26 -5.72
CA PRO A 85 16.96 -4.54 -4.51
C PRO A 85 18.27 -3.80 -4.76
N THR A 86 18.31 -2.49 -4.43
CA THR A 86 19.54 -1.70 -4.51
C THR A 86 20.66 -2.52 -3.88
N PRO A 87 21.78 -2.77 -4.58
CA PRO A 87 22.87 -3.54 -4.02
C PRO A 87 23.25 -2.91 -2.70
N GLN A 88 23.03 -3.61 -1.59
CA GLN A 88 23.46 -3.10 -0.31
C GLN A 88 24.98 -2.95 -0.41
N PRO A 89 25.54 -1.78 -0.02
CA PRO A 89 26.99 -1.65 -0.01
C PRO A 89 27.53 -2.80 0.82
N ARG A 90 28.42 -3.61 0.24
CA ARG A 90 29.05 -4.72 0.95
C ARG A 90 29.67 -4.15 2.23
N THR A 91 29.01 -4.38 3.36
CA THR A 91 29.57 -4.04 4.66
C THR A 91 30.88 -4.82 4.76
N LYS A 92 31.97 -4.15 5.15
CA LYS A 92 33.26 -4.83 5.35
C LYS A 92 33.00 -5.97 6.32
N MET A 93 33.36 -7.19 5.92
CA MET A 93 33.11 -8.38 6.74
C MET A 93 33.54 -8.12 8.19
N PRO A 94 32.75 -8.53 9.19
CA PRO A 94 33.16 -8.45 10.58
C PRO A 94 34.51 -9.15 10.80
N ALA A 95 35.32 -8.65 11.73
CA ALA A 95 36.66 -9.20 11.99
C ALA A 95 36.61 -10.71 12.31
N TRP A 96 35.64 -11.12 13.14
CA TRP A 96 35.42 -12.53 13.49
C TRP A 96 35.14 -13.43 12.28
N PHE A 97 34.45 -12.91 11.25
CA PHE A 97 34.09 -13.68 10.05
C PHE A 97 35.28 -13.79 9.08
N ARG A 98 36.13 -12.76 9.01
CA ARG A 98 37.41 -12.82 8.28
C ARG A 98 38.36 -13.83 8.90
N GLU A 99 38.45 -13.85 10.22
CA GLU A 99 39.31 -14.75 10.98
C GLU A 99 38.85 -16.21 10.89
N ALA A 100 37.53 -16.45 10.96
CA ALA A 100 36.95 -17.78 10.76
C ALA A 100 37.26 -18.36 9.38
N LEU A 101 37.17 -17.57 8.30
CA LEU A 101 37.54 -18.01 6.95
C LEU A 101 39.03 -18.27 6.79
N ALA A 102 39.89 -17.44 7.40
CA ALA A 102 41.35 -17.66 7.38
C ALA A 102 41.77 -18.96 8.09
N ASN A 103 40.89 -19.49 8.96
CA ASN A 103 41.11 -20.72 9.71
C ASN A 103 40.26 -21.90 9.19
N PHE A 104 39.39 -21.68 8.20
CA PHE A 104 38.57 -22.72 7.60
C PHE A 104 39.45 -23.58 6.67
N GLY A 105 39.69 -24.82 7.07
CA GLY A 105 40.60 -25.76 6.37
C GLY A 105 41.99 -25.93 6.99
N LYS A 106 42.28 -25.24 8.11
CA LYS A 106 43.46 -25.57 8.93
C LYS A 106 43.15 -26.75 9.85
N ASP A 107 44.11 -27.66 9.95
CA ASP A 107 44.05 -28.90 10.74
C ASP A 107 43.76 -28.60 12.23
N PRO A 108 42.78 -29.27 12.89
CA PRO A 108 42.44 -29.05 14.29
C PRO A 108 43.60 -29.26 15.28
N ALA A 109 44.70 -29.89 14.86
CA ALA A 109 45.90 -30.12 15.67
C ALA A 109 46.68 -28.84 16.05
N GLN A 110 46.38 -27.67 15.48
CA GLN A 110 47.02 -26.40 15.85
C GLN A 110 46.13 -25.48 16.71
N ARG A 111 44.97 -25.97 17.18
CA ARG A 111 44.00 -25.15 17.95
C ARG A 111 44.24 -25.14 19.46
N SER A 112 45.14 -25.97 19.98
CA SER A 112 45.48 -26.02 21.41
C SER A 112 46.73 -25.19 21.69
N GLU A 113 46.56 -23.93 22.10
CA GLU A 113 47.45 -23.31 23.10
C GLU A 113 46.95 -21.95 23.61
N ASN A 114 45.97 -21.30 22.96
CA ASN A 114 45.45 -20.02 23.44
C ASN A 114 43.95 -20.06 23.73
N GLU A 115 43.52 -20.95 24.62
CA GLU A 115 42.26 -20.80 25.36
C GLU A 115 42.59 -20.60 26.84
N THR A 116 42.70 -19.33 27.24
CA THR A 116 42.39 -18.93 28.61
C THR A 116 41.51 -17.69 28.54
N THR A 117 40.20 -17.98 28.59
CA THR A 117 39.19 -17.17 29.27
C THR A 117 39.04 -15.71 28.85
N GLU A 118 38.05 -15.42 28.00
CA GLU A 118 37.19 -14.26 28.24
C GLU A 118 35.81 -14.38 27.57
N ALA A 119 34.80 -14.54 28.43
CA ALA A 119 33.41 -14.10 28.34
C ALA A 119 32.75 -13.98 26.95
N VAL A 120 31.86 -14.93 26.65
CA VAL A 120 30.67 -14.68 25.84
C VAL A 120 29.71 -13.82 26.68
N PRO A 121 29.36 -12.58 26.32
CA PRO A 121 28.21 -11.92 26.92
C PRO A 121 26.94 -12.56 26.37
N HIS A 122 26.42 -13.55 27.10
CA HIS A 122 25.00 -13.89 27.06
C HIS A 122 24.23 -12.69 27.62
N GLY A 123 23.46 -12.00 26.78
CA GLY A 123 22.55 -10.98 27.29
C GLY A 123 21.87 -10.15 26.22
N ALA A 124 20.72 -10.62 25.71
CA ALA A 124 19.55 -9.79 25.45
C ALA A 124 18.32 -10.64 25.07
N ALA A 125 17.65 -11.24 26.06
CA ALA A 125 16.22 -11.53 25.99
C ALA A 125 15.69 -11.87 27.39
N SER A 126 15.28 -10.85 28.15
CA SER A 126 14.31 -11.03 29.22
C SER A 126 13.43 -9.78 29.31
N VAL A 127 12.31 -9.83 28.59
CA VAL A 127 11.10 -9.03 28.85
C VAL A 127 9.94 -9.89 28.35
N ILE A 128 9.22 -10.56 29.26
CA ILE A 128 7.74 -10.56 29.38
C ILE A 128 7.41 -10.99 30.82
N GLN A 129 6.83 -10.07 31.58
CA GLN A 129 6.22 -10.30 32.88
C GLN A 129 4.73 -9.96 32.72
N GLY A 130 3.84 -10.91 33.01
CA GLY A 130 2.40 -10.69 32.99
C GLY A 130 1.58 -11.96 33.21
N GLU A 131 0.59 -11.86 34.12
CA GLU A 131 -0.50 -12.80 34.46
C GLU A 131 -0.12 -13.96 35.40
N LYS A 132 -0.77 -14.18 36.56
CA LYS A 132 -2.08 -13.75 37.11
C LYS A 132 -2.02 -13.75 38.65
#